data_AF-A0A3D8HBK8-F1
#
_entry.id   AF-A0A3D8HBK8-F1
#
_cell.length_a   1.000
_cell.length_b   1.000
_cell.length_c   1.000
_cell.angle_alpha   90.00
_cell.angle_beta   90.00
_cell.angle_gamma   90.00
#
_symmetry.space_group_name_H-M   'P 1'
#
loop_
_entity.id
_entity.type
_entity.pdbx_description
1 polymer ?
#
loop_
_entity_poly.entity_id
_entity_poly.type
_entity_poly.pdbx_seq_one_letter_code
_entity_poly.pdbx_strand_id
1 'polypeptide(L)' 'MMTLEGLKARMEDLIGQLDFHSRFYSMILADEMATEAELLEAIDEMLDEYIELREQIHKLQG' A
#
# COMPACT_ATOMS: atom_id res chain seq x y z
N MET A 1 13.65 13.59 4.29
CA MET A 1 14.01 12.58 3.26
C MET A 1 14.40 11.31 4.00
N MET A 2 13.72 10.19 3.75
CA MET A 2 14.03 8.90 4.40
C MET A 2 15.29 8.26 3.80
N THR A 3 15.91 7.31 4.51
CA THR A 3 17.06 6.54 4.00
C THR A 3 16.59 5.46 3.00
N LEU A 4 17.49 4.95 2.15
CA LEU A 4 17.18 3.86 1.22
C LEU A 4 16.64 2.61 1.94
N GLU A 5 17.22 2.26 3.08
CA GLU A 5 16.73 1.15 3.91
C GLU A 5 15.33 1.43 4.48
N GLY A 6 15.09 2.66 4.96
CA GLY A 6 13.78 3.06 5.46
C GLY A 6 12.68 3.05 4.39
N LEU A 7 13.02 3.46 3.16
CA LEU A 7 12.10 3.41 2.02
C LEU A 7 11.78 1.95 1.63
N LYS A 8 12.77 1.06 1.61
CA LYS A 8 12.55 -0.37 1.33
C LYS A 8 11.68 -1.03 2.39
N ALA A 9 11.95 -0.75 3.67
CA ALA A 9 11.15 -1.28 4.78
C ALA A 9 9.69 -0.82 4.70
N ARG A 10 9.44 0.45 4.38
CA ARG A 10 8.07 0.95 4.18
C ARG A 10 7.40 0.29 2.96
N MET A 11 8.15 0.07 1.88
CA MET A 11 7.61 -0.61 0.70
C MET A 11 7.23 -2.07 0.98
N GLU A 12 8.01 -2.80 1.79
CA GLU A 12 7.67 -4.15 2.24
C GLU A 12 6.40 -4.18 3.11
N ASP A 13 6.26 -3.25 4.05
CA ASP A 13 5.06 -3.11 4.87
C ASP A 13 3.82 -2.80 4.03
N LEU A 14 3.94 -1.86 3.08
CA LEU A 14 2.87 -1.49 2.16
C LEU A 14 2.43 -2.67 1.26
N ILE A 15 3.37 -3.49 0.78
CA ILE A 15 3.05 -4.72 0.06
C ILE A 15 2.26 -5.68 0.94
N GLY A 16 2.61 -5.81 2.22
CA GLY A 16 1.86 -6.63 3.18
C GLY A 16 0.44 -6.13 3.39
N GLN A 17 0.24 -4.82 3.47
CA GLN A 17 -1.08 -4.19 3.58
C GLN A 17 -1.93 -4.47 2.33
N LEU A 18 -1.37 -4.26 1.13
CA LEU A 18 -2.05 -4.55 -0.14
C LEU A 18 -2.44 -6.04 -0.28
N ASP A 19 -1.56 -6.97 0.12
CA ASP A 19 -1.87 -8.40 0.11
C ASP A 19 -3.00 -8.75 1.10
N PHE A 20 -3.03 -8.12 2.28
CA PHE A 20 -4.14 -8.26 3.22
C PHE A 20 -5.46 -7.76 2.62
N HIS A 21 -5.49 -6.54 2.09
CA HIS A 21 -6.70 -5.97 1.48
C HIS A 21 -7.21 -6.81 0.31
N SER A 22 -6.31 -7.37 -0.52
CA SER A 22 -6.67 -8.27 -1.62
C SER A 22 -7.28 -9.60 -1.13
N ARG A 23 -6.65 -10.25 -0.14
CA ARG A 23 -7.11 -11.56 0.36
C ARG A 23 -8.40 -11.49 1.16
N PHE A 24 -8.59 -10.41 1.90
CA PHE A 24 -9.72 -10.24 2.81
C PHE A 24 -10.79 -9.29 2.27
N TYR A 25 -10.68 -8.84 1.03
CA TYR A 25 -11.62 -7.92 0.37
C TYR A 25 -13.08 -8.29 0.62
N SER A 26 -13.46 -9.53 0.27
CA SER A 26 -14.83 -10.02 0.44
C SER A 26 -15.27 -10.13 1.91
N MET A 27 -14.34 -10.38 2.83
CA MET A 27 -14.64 -10.48 4.26
C MET A 27 -14.88 -9.09 4.86
N ILE A 28 -14.06 -8.10 4.49
CA ILE A 28 -14.17 -6.72 4.96
C ILE A 28 -15.51 -6.11 4.52
N LEU A 29 -15.92 -6.39 3.27
CA LEU A 29 -17.24 -5.97 2.76
C LEU A 29 -18.40 -6.72 3.43
N ALA A 30 -18.23 -8.01 3.73
CA ALA A 30 -19.28 -8.83 4.34
C ALA A 30 -19.54 -8.49 5.81
N ASP A 31 -18.52 -8.00 6.53
CA ASP A 31 -18.64 -7.60 7.95
C ASP A 31 -19.10 -6.14 8.11
N GLU A 32 -19.53 -5.49 7.02
CA GLU A 32 -19.92 -4.06 6.95
C GLU A 32 -18.88 -3.09 7.58
N MET A 33 -17.62 -3.53 7.71
CA MET A 33 -16.55 -2.75 8.33
C MET A 33 -16.11 -1.58 7.45
N ALA A 34 -16.34 -1.69 6.14
CA ALA A 34 -16.14 -0.64 5.15
C ALA A 34 -17.07 -0.89 3.95
N THR A 35 -17.41 0.17 3.24
CA THR A 35 -18.07 0.08 1.94
C THR A 35 -17.07 -0.30 0.84
N GLU A 36 -17.57 -0.77 -0.30
CA GLU A 36 -16.75 -1.05 -1.48
C GLU A 36 -15.95 0.17 -1.92
N ALA A 37 -16.58 1.36 -1.88
CA ALA A 37 -15.95 2.62 -2.25
C ALA A 37 -14.78 2.98 -1.31
N GLU A 38 -15.00 2.92 0.00
CA GLU A 38 -13.94 3.23 0.99
C GLU A 38 -12.77 2.25 0.89
N LEU A 39 -13.05 0.98 0.62
CA LEU A 39 -12.01 -0.03 0.48
C LEU A 39 -11.19 0.15 -0.80
N LEU A 40 -11.84 0.51 -1.91
CA LEU A 40 -11.17 0.83 -3.16
C LEU A 40 -10.35 2.11 -3.04
N GLU A 41 -10.87 3.16 -2.39
CA GLU A 41 -10.14 4.40 -2.13
C GLU A 41 -8.88 4.14 -1.30
N ALA A 42 -8.97 3.33 -0.25
CA ALA A 42 -7.80 2.94 0.53
C ALA A 42 -6.75 2.16 -0.29
N ILE A 43 -7.20 1.27 -1.18
CA ILE A 43 -6.31 0.55 -2.11
C ILE A 43 -5.63 1.51 -3.08
N ASP A 44 -6.36 2.46 -3.64
CA ASP A 44 -5.82 3.46 -4.55
C ASP A 44 -4.76 4.33 -3.86
N GLU A 45 -5.00 4.82 -2.64
CA GLU A 45 -4.02 5.56 -1.84
C GLU A 45 -2.74 4.74 -1.57
N MET A 46 -2.90 3.45 -1.23
CA MET A 46 -1.76 2.55 -1.04
C MET A 46 -0.96 2.32 -2.33
N LEU A 47 -1.63 2.26 -3.48
CA LEU A 47 -0.95 2.12 -4.78
C LEU A 47 -0.19 3.39 -5.16
N ASP A 48 -0.76 4.57 -4.89
CA ASP A 48 -0.07 5.85 -5.09
C ASP A 48 1.18 5.94 -4.22
N GLU A 49 1.09 5.59 -2.94
CA GLU A 49 2.26 5.55 -2.04
C GLU A 49 3.33 4.59 -2.58
N TYR A 50 2.95 3.42 -3.09
CA TYR A 50 3.88 2.46 -3.65
C TYR A 50 4.66 3.05 -4.84
N ILE A 51 3.97 3.76 -5.73
CA ILE A 51 4.59 4.42 -6.89
C ILE A 51 5.60 5.48 -6.40
N GLU A 52 5.22 6.31 -5.44
CA GLU A 52 6.11 7.33 -4.87
C GLU A 52 7.34 6.73 -4.21
N LEU A 53 7.18 5.67 -3.40
CA LEU A 53 8.28 4.97 -2.75
C LEU A 53 9.23 4.36 -3.79
N ARG A 54 8.68 3.73 -4.83
CA ARG A 54 9.46 3.16 -5.92
C ARG A 54 10.28 4.23 -6.64
N GLU A 55 9.70 5.39 -6.93
CA GLU A 55 10.42 6.50 -7.54
C GLU A 55 11.55 7.03 -6.66
N GLN A 56 11.29 7.20 -5.35
CA GLN A 56 12.29 7.67 -4.39
C GLN A 56 13.45 6.67 -4.27
N ILE A 57 13.16 5.37 -4.20
CA ILE A 57 14.16 4.31 -4.20
C ILE A 57 14.98 4.35 -5.49
N HIS A 58 14.32 4.43 -6.65
CA HIS A 58 15.02 4.48 -7.94
C HIS A 58 15.98 5.67 -8.03
N LYS A 59 15.53 6.87 -7.63
CA LYS A 59 16.35 8.10 -7.60
C LYS A 59 17.58 7.95 -6.68
N LEU A 60 17.49 7.18 -5.59
CA LEU A 60 18.59 6.96 -4.65
C LEU A 60 19.54 5.83 -5.09
N GLN A 61 19.10 4.93 -5.96
CA GLN A 61 19.90 3.79 -6.44
C GLN A 61 20.68 4.09 -7.73
N GLY A 62 20.35 5.15 -8.46
CA GLY A 62 21.02 5.57 -9.69
C GLY A 62 20.44 4.90 -10.92
#